data_AF-A0A432UG70-F1
#
_entry.id   AF-A0A432UG70-F1
#
_cell.length_a   1.000
_cell.length_b   1.000
_cell.length_c   1.000
_cell.angle_alpha   90.00
_cell.angle_beta   90.00
_cell.angle_gamma   90.00
#
_symmetry.space_group_name_H-M   'P 1'
#
loop_
_entity.id
_entity.type
_entity.pdbx_description
1 polymer ?
#
loop_
_entity_poly.entity_id
_entity_poly.type
_entity_poly.pdbx_seq_one_letter_code
_entity_poly.pdbx_strand_id
1 'polypeptide(L)'
;MAATAETAESTCFMSSRSCLFAGIMFSDISQQDNVNQTECKRCGTCCLKGGPCLHKRDRDLVISGTLGPQVLVTFRAGELAVNPLSNEVIALDVEMIKIRGQDIHGKCNFLEEAFNSCSIYENRPLECRVLKCWDTRAIEDLFLSDLLTRKDLMPHSSLLSELIEKYEESFPVNFIRNMCTLSERGTVPEELRALEQEDMRFRSAVCESLGVDLETCLFFFGRPVSAIAAAFKAIPDSVHP
;
A
#
# COMPACT_ATOMS: atom_id res chain seq x y z
N MET A 1 48.23 2.19 12.54
CA MET A 1 46.91 1.80 13.05
C MET A 1 45.94 2.94 12.78
N ALA A 2 45.37 2.98 11.58
CA ALA A 2 44.28 3.87 11.20
C ALA A 2 43.72 3.37 9.86
N ALA A 3 42.44 3.06 9.82
CA ALA A 3 41.59 2.95 8.63
C ALA A 3 40.14 2.82 9.16
N THR A 4 39.50 3.95 9.47
CA THR A 4 38.49 4.63 8.64
C THR A 4 37.27 3.76 8.36
N ALA A 5 36.19 4.07 9.08
CA ALA A 5 34.85 3.55 8.89
C ALA A 5 34.23 4.15 7.63
N GLU A 6 33.80 3.29 6.70
CA GLU A 6 32.93 3.68 5.58
C GLU A 6 31.47 3.54 6.02
N THR A 7 30.79 4.68 6.07
CA THR A 7 29.34 4.81 6.15
C THR A 7 28.74 4.49 4.77
N ALA A 8 28.02 3.38 4.66
CA ALA A 8 27.21 3.08 3.48
C ALA A 8 25.81 3.68 3.64
N GLU A 9 25.57 4.79 2.97
CA GLU A 9 24.24 5.36 2.74
C GLU A 9 23.40 4.38 1.89
N SER A 10 22.42 3.74 2.52
CA SER A 10 21.41 2.94 1.82
C SER A 10 20.24 3.84 1.39
N THR A 11 20.40 4.49 0.24
CA THR A 11 19.28 5.14 -0.47
C THR A 11 18.58 4.10 -1.34
N CYS A 12 17.52 3.49 -0.80
CA CYS A 12 16.63 2.60 -1.53
C CYS A 12 15.79 3.42 -2.51
N PHE A 13 16.28 3.57 -3.74
CA PHE A 13 15.61 4.28 -4.83
C PHE A 13 14.49 3.39 -5.41
N MET A 14 13.24 3.64 -4.99
CA MET A 14 12.07 2.89 -5.44
C MET A 14 11.80 3.13 -6.94
N SER A 15 11.85 2.07 -7.74
CA SER A 15 11.53 2.10 -9.18
C SER A 15 10.04 2.37 -9.43
N SER A 16 9.76 3.26 -10.38
CA SER A 16 8.49 3.96 -10.62
C SER A 16 7.27 3.12 -11.04
N ARG A 17 7.46 1.85 -11.46
CA ARG A 17 6.33 0.98 -11.85
C ARG A 17 5.73 0.17 -10.70
N SER A 18 6.50 -0.04 -9.62
CA SER A 18 6.07 -0.80 -8.44
C SER A 18 5.08 -0.01 -7.56
N CYS A 19 5.17 1.32 -7.60
CA CYS A 19 4.36 2.22 -6.77
C CYS A 19 2.88 2.29 -7.17
N LEU A 20 2.42 1.57 -8.20
CA LEU A 20 1.01 1.59 -8.64
C LEU A 20 0.24 0.32 -8.24
N PHE A 21 0.93 -0.73 -7.79
CA PHE A 21 0.32 -2.04 -7.56
C PHE A 21 -0.52 -2.07 -6.27
N ALA A 22 -1.80 -1.77 -6.43
CA ALA A 22 -2.80 -1.87 -5.38
C ALA A 22 -3.58 -3.19 -5.41
N GLY A 23 -3.52 -4.00 -6.47
CA GLY A 23 -4.44 -5.14 -6.62
C GLY A 23 -3.86 -6.34 -7.37
N ILE A 24 -4.47 -7.50 -7.09
CA ILE A 24 -4.29 -8.76 -7.78
C ILE A 24 -4.99 -8.66 -9.13
N MET A 25 -4.27 -8.83 -10.25
CA MET A 25 -4.95 -9.10 -11.53
C MET A 25 -5.72 -10.42 -11.41
N PHE A 26 -7.06 -10.34 -11.48
CA PHE A 26 -7.92 -11.52 -11.46
C PHE A 26 -7.69 -12.40 -12.70
N SER A 27 -7.36 -11.79 -13.84
CA SER A 27 -7.06 -12.48 -15.10
C SER A 27 -5.76 -13.30 -15.09
N ASP A 28 -4.79 -12.98 -14.23
CA ASP A 28 -3.47 -13.64 -14.22
C ASP A 28 -3.44 -14.86 -13.30
N ILE A 29 -4.57 -15.31 -12.76
CA ILE A 29 -4.60 -16.56 -12.00
C ILE A 29 -4.50 -17.66 -13.05
N SER A 30 -3.31 -18.23 -13.21
CA SER A 30 -3.04 -19.31 -14.16
C SER A 30 -4.13 -20.38 -14.06
N GLN A 31 -5.02 -20.39 -15.05
CA GLN A 31 -6.07 -21.38 -15.20
C GLN A 31 -5.42 -22.72 -15.56
N GLN A 32 -5.03 -23.47 -14.53
CA GLN A 32 -5.07 -24.92 -14.62
C GLN A 32 -6.41 -25.33 -14.03
N ASP A 33 -7.43 -25.32 -14.88
CA ASP A 33 -8.80 -25.72 -14.57
C ASP A 33 -8.81 -27.16 -14.08
N ASN A 34 -8.76 -27.32 -12.76
CA ASN A 34 -9.15 -28.57 -12.13
C ASN A 34 -10.59 -28.38 -11.67
N VAL A 35 -11.52 -28.90 -12.49
CA VAL A 35 -12.99 -28.77 -12.39
C VAL A 35 -13.57 -29.16 -11.01
N ASN A 36 -12.76 -29.73 -10.12
CA ASN A 36 -13.15 -30.16 -8.77
C ASN A 36 -12.54 -29.32 -7.63
N GLN A 37 -11.89 -28.19 -7.87
CA GLN A 37 -11.34 -27.39 -6.78
C GLN A 37 -12.45 -26.69 -5.98
N THR A 38 -12.56 -27.03 -4.69
CA THR A 38 -13.54 -26.43 -3.75
C THR A 38 -12.88 -25.61 -2.64
N GLU A 39 -11.56 -25.70 -2.50
CA GLU A 39 -10.78 -25.03 -1.45
C GLU A 39 -9.44 -24.49 -1.93
N CYS A 40 -8.83 -23.62 -1.11
CA CYS A 40 -7.53 -23.04 -1.39
C CYS A 40 -6.42 -24.09 -1.19
N LYS A 41 -5.71 -24.44 -2.26
CA LYS A 41 -4.58 -25.39 -2.25
C LYS A 41 -3.28 -24.86 -1.63
N ARG A 42 -3.30 -23.64 -1.06
CA ARG A 42 -2.14 -22.99 -0.41
C ARG A 42 -0.90 -22.91 -1.34
N CYS A 43 -1.10 -22.54 -2.61
CA CYS A 43 -0.03 -22.51 -3.61
C CYS A 43 0.80 -21.21 -3.63
N GLY A 44 0.42 -20.18 -2.86
CA GLY A 44 1.13 -18.90 -2.81
C GLY A 44 0.95 -17.96 -4.02
N THR A 45 0.33 -18.42 -5.12
CA THR A 45 0.18 -17.63 -6.36
C THR A 45 -0.46 -16.25 -6.15
N CYS A 46 -1.54 -16.17 -5.36
CA CYS A 46 -2.17 -14.89 -5.04
C CYS A 46 -1.31 -14.04 -4.11
N CYS A 47 -0.62 -14.65 -3.14
CA CYS A 47 0.27 -13.96 -2.23
C CYS A 47 1.46 -13.33 -2.96
N LEU A 48 1.97 -13.95 -4.03
CA LEU A 48 3.04 -13.39 -4.87
C LEU A 48 2.60 -12.12 -5.62
N LYS A 49 1.31 -11.96 -5.90
CA LYS A 49 0.74 -10.76 -6.54
C LYS A 49 0.49 -9.63 -5.54
N GLY A 50 0.36 -9.98 -4.27
CA GLY A 50 0.44 -9.03 -3.17
C GLY A 50 -0.58 -9.25 -2.06
N GLY A 51 -0.51 -8.35 -1.08
CA GLY A 51 -1.39 -8.39 0.09
C GLY A 51 -2.81 -7.93 -0.21
N PRO A 52 -3.83 -8.48 0.49
CA PRO A 52 -5.22 -8.05 0.39
C PRO A 52 -5.43 -6.65 0.95
N CYS A 53 -6.46 -5.97 0.44
CA CYS A 53 -7.03 -4.80 1.08
C CYS A 53 -7.88 -5.23 2.27
N LEU A 54 -7.96 -4.36 3.28
CA LEU A 54 -8.72 -4.61 4.49
C LEU A 54 -10.11 -4.00 4.38
N HIS A 55 -11.09 -4.79 4.81
CA HIS A 55 -12.50 -4.42 4.87
C HIS A 55 -12.89 -4.17 6.32
N LYS A 56 -14.00 -3.49 6.60
CA LYS A 56 -14.44 -3.25 8.00
C LYS A 56 -14.57 -4.54 8.81
N ARG A 57 -14.89 -5.66 8.15
CA ARG A 57 -14.91 -7.01 8.74
C ARG A 57 -13.55 -7.52 9.22
N ASP A 58 -12.45 -6.91 8.77
CA ASP A 58 -11.08 -7.23 9.17
C ASP A 58 -10.60 -6.35 10.33
N ARG A 59 -11.44 -5.44 10.85
CA ARG A 59 -11.11 -4.54 11.97
C ARG A 59 -10.51 -5.28 13.17
N ASP A 60 -11.08 -6.42 13.55
CA ASP A 60 -10.63 -7.19 14.71
C ASP A 60 -9.24 -7.81 14.50
N LEU A 61 -8.82 -8.07 13.25
CA LEU A 61 -7.46 -8.51 12.97
C LEU A 61 -6.44 -7.42 13.32
N VAL A 62 -6.80 -6.15 13.14
CA VAL A 62 -5.92 -5.02 13.49
C VAL A 62 -5.96 -4.77 15.00
N ILE A 63 -7.15 -4.68 15.60
CA ILE A 63 -7.32 -4.37 17.03
C ILE A 63 -6.73 -5.46 17.93
N SER A 64 -6.83 -6.74 17.53
CA SER A 64 -6.20 -7.85 18.27
C SER A 64 -4.68 -7.90 18.14
N GLY A 65 -4.08 -7.12 17.23
CA GLY A 65 -2.65 -7.17 16.93
C GLY A 65 -2.23 -8.30 15.99
N THR A 66 -3.18 -9.07 15.45
CA THR A 66 -2.87 -10.07 14.41
C THR A 66 -2.23 -9.42 13.19
N LEU A 67 -2.74 -8.24 12.80
CA LEU A 67 -2.15 -7.35 11.81
C LEU A 67 -1.58 -6.13 12.53
N GLY A 68 -0.29 -6.19 12.86
CA GLY A 68 0.41 -5.05 13.45
C GLY A 68 0.61 -3.90 12.45
N PRO A 69 0.77 -2.64 12.91
CA PRO A 69 0.98 -1.47 12.06
C PRO A 69 2.08 -1.63 11.01
N GLN A 70 3.17 -2.29 11.37
CA GLN A 70 4.36 -2.49 10.56
C GLN A 70 4.15 -3.36 9.30
N VAL A 71 3.01 -4.05 9.18
CA VAL A 71 2.65 -4.85 8.00
C VAL A 71 1.56 -4.20 7.15
N LEU A 72 1.09 -3.02 7.55
CA LEU A 72 0.02 -2.30 6.90
C LEU A 72 0.54 -1.08 6.16
N VAL A 73 -0.18 -0.69 5.12
CA VAL A 73 0.03 0.57 4.41
C VAL A 73 -1.32 1.19 4.09
N THR A 74 -1.40 2.51 4.25
CA THR A 74 -2.58 3.29 3.88
C THR A 74 -2.37 3.93 2.51
N PHE A 75 -3.35 3.74 1.64
CA PHE A 75 -3.53 4.49 0.41
C PHE A 75 -4.60 5.54 0.66
N ARG A 76 -4.23 6.81 0.54
CA ARG A 76 -5.12 7.92 0.83
C ARG A 76 -6.03 8.22 -0.36
N ALA A 77 -7.16 8.88 -0.09
CA ALA A 77 -8.04 9.34 -1.16
C ALA A 77 -7.27 10.26 -2.14
N GLY A 78 -7.53 10.09 -3.43
CA GLY A 78 -6.85 10.74 -4.54
C GLY A 78 -5.56 10.03 -5.00
N GLU A 79 -5.04 9.06 -4.24
CA GLU A 79 -3.86 8.31 -4.66
C GLU A 79 -4.19 7.35 -5.82
N LEU A 80 -3.18 7.04 -6.61
CA LEU A 80 -3.31 6.10 -7.73
C LEU A 80 -3.23 4.65 -7.28
N ALA A 81 -4.10 3.85 -7.86
CA ALA A 81 -4.20 2.41 -7.69
C ALA A 81 -4.52 1.74 -9.04
N VAL A 82 -4.12 0.49 -9.22
CA VAL A 82 -4.53 -0.30 -10.39
C VAL A 82 -5.85 -1.01 -10.07
N ASN A 83 -6.86 -0.83 -10.94
CA ASN A 83 -8.10 -1.58 -10.90
C ASN A 83 -7.82 -3.03 -11.33
N PRO A 84 -8.02 -4.02 -10.45
CA PRO A 84 -7.74 -5.43 -10.75
C PRO A 84 -8.68 -6.07 -11.78
N LEU A 85 -9.81 -5.41 -12.09
CA LEU A 85 -10.82 -5.85 -13.06
C LEU A 85 -10.52 -5.33 -14.47
N SER A 86 -10.24 -4.03 -14.60
CA SER A 86 -10.01 -3.38 -15.90
C SER A 86 -8.53 -3.23 -16.27
N ASN A 87 -7.61 -3.45 -15.31
CA ASN A 87 -6.17 -3.16 -15.46
C ASN A 87 -5.88 -1.68 -15.76
N GLU A 88 -6.81 -0.80 -15.43
CA GLU A 88 -6.63 0.64 -15.57
C GLU A 88 -6.09 1.24 -14.28
N VAL A 89 -5.30 2.30 -14.42
CA VAL A 89 -4.91 3.11 -13.28
C VAL A 89 -6.06 4.06 -12.94
N ILE A 90 -6.54 3.97 -11.72
CA ILE A 90 -7.62 4.79 -11.17
C ILE A 90 -7.09 5.67 -10.04
N ALA A 91 -7.70 6.83 -9.84
CA ALA A 91 -7.57 7.56 -8.59
C ALA A 91 -8.58 7.00 -7.59
N LEU A 92 -8.17 6.76 -6.35
CA LEU A 92 -9.05 6.27 -5.30
C LEU A 92 -9.99 7.38 -4.81
N ASP A 93 -11.29 7.15 -4.79
CA ASP A 93 -12.25 8.10 -4.20
C ASP A 93 -12.23 8.10 -2.67
N VAL A 94 -11.79 6.99 -2.08
CA VAL A 94 -11.78 6.75 -0.63
C VAL A 94 -10.43 6.20 -0.18
N GLU A 95 -10.16 6.35 1.12
CA GLU A 95 -9.00 5.73 1.75
C GLU A 95 -9.13 4.19 1.75
N MET A 96 -7.99 3.52 1.60
CA MET A 96 -7.87 2.07 1.61
C MET A 96 -6.65 1.64 2.43
N ILE A 97 -6.85 0.78 3.42
CA ILE A 97 -5.74 0.12 4.13
C ILE A 97 -5.51 -1.26 3.50
N LYS A 98 -4.25 -1.65 3.29
CA LYS A 98 -3.92 -3.01 2.84
C LYS A 98 -2.69 -3.59 3.52
N ILE A 99 -2.54 -4.91 3.44
CA ILE A 99 -1.28 -5.57 3.80
C ILE A 99 -0.22 -5.16 2.77
N ARG A 100 0.90 -4.63 3.25
CA ARG A 100 1.98 -4.15 2.38
C ARG A 100 2.77 -5.30 1.75
N GLY A 101 3.51 -4.97 0.69
CA GLY A 101 4.48 -5.87 0.09
C GLY A 101 5.74 -6.05 0.95
N GLN A 102 6.43 -7.18 0.80
CA GLN A 102 7.78 -7.40 1.33
C GLN A 102 8.83 -6.59 0.56
N ASP A 103 8.61 -6.40 -0.75
CA ASP A 103 9.58 -5.83 -1.67
C ASP A 103 8.91 -5.00 -2.78
N ILE A 104 9.71 -4.57 -3.76
CA ILE A 104 9.26 -3.84 -4.95
C ILE A 104 8.36 -4.68 -5.86
N HIS A 105 8.30 -6.00 -5.71
CA HIS A 105 7.39 -6.85 -6.48
C HIS A 105 6.03 -6.96 -5.80
N GLY A 106 5.90 -6.42 -4.59
CA GLY A 106 4.63 -6.30 -3.90
C GLY A 106 4.17 -7.60 -3.24
N LYS A 107 5.01 -8.64 -3.16
CA LYS A 107 4.66 -9.94 -2.55
C LYS A 107 4.12 -9.74 -1.14
N CYS A 108 3.02 -10.41 -0.78
CA CYS A 108 2.36 -10.26 0.52
C CYS A 108 3.35 -10.47 1.67
N ASN A 109 3.29 -9.60 2.69
CA ASN A 109 4.17 -9.67 3.86
C ASN A 109 4.16 -11.03 4.58
N PHE A 110 3.04 -11.75 4.54
CA PHE A 110 2.85 -13.04 5.21
C PHE A 110 3.14 -14.27 4.34
N LEU A 111 3.70 -14.10 3.13
CA LEU A 111 4.15 -15.22 2.31
C LEU A 111 5.47 -15.78 2.85
N GLU A 112 5.46 -17.05 3.24
CA GLU A 112 6.68 -17.82 3.51
C GLU A 112 7.10 -18.56 2.24
N GLU A 113 7.98 -17.93 1.44
CA GLU A 113 8.36 -18.42 0.11
C GLU A 113 8.95 -19.84 0.14
N ALA A 114 9.74 -20.17 1.18
CA ALA A 114 10.37 -21.49 1.31
C ALA A 114 9.35 -22.65 1.33
N PHE A 115 8.11 -22.38 1.74
CA PHE A 115 7.08 -23.39 1.94
C PHE A 115 5.80 -23.10 1.13
N ASN A 116 5.79 -22.03 0.33
CA ASN A 116 4.58 -21.49 -0.32
C ASN A 116 3.41 -21.31 0.67
N SER A 117 3.73 -20.96 1.91
CA SER A 117 2.79 -20.95 3.02
C SER A 117 2.37 -19.52 3.40
N CYS A 118 1.25 -19.38 4.11
CA CYS A 118 0.84 -18.11 4.70
C CYS A 118 0.96 -18.23 6.22
N SER A 119 1.78 -17.40 6.84
CA SER A 119 2.03 -17.44 8.29
C SER A 119 0.81 -17.06 9.14
N ILE A 120 -0.22 -16.44 8.52
CA ILE A 120 -1.50 -16.11 9.17
C ILE A 120 -2.70 -16.84 8.53
N TYR A 121 -2.50 -18.04 7.95
CA TYR A 121 -3.53 -18.71 7.15
C TYR A 121 -4.92 -18.81 7.83
N GLU A 122 -4.95 -19.12 9.13
CA GLU A 122 -6.19 -19.24 9.90
C GLU A 122 -6.84 -17.87 10.21
N ASN A 123 -6.05 -16.80 10.24
CA ASN A 123 -6.48 -15.42 10.52
C ASN A 123 -6.41 -14.52 9.28
N ARG A 124 -6.64 -15.07 8.10
CA ARG A 124 -6.54 -14.34 6.84
C ARG A 124 -7.64 -13.25 6.71
N PRO A 125 -7.32 -12.09 6.11
CA PRO A 125 -8.31 -11.05 5.78
C PRO A 125 -9.43 -11.54 4.87
N LEU A 126 -10.52 -10.77 4.79
CA LEU A 126 -11.73 -11.10 4.04
C LEU A 126 -11.44 -11.46 2.59
N GLU A 127 -10.68 -10.63 1.87
CA GLU A 127 -10.34 -10.89 0.46
C GLU A 127 -9.62 -12.24 0.30
N CYS A 128 -8.67 -12.57 1.17
CA CYS A 128 -7.99 -13.86 1.12
C CYS A 128 -8.91 -15.05 1.41
N ARG A 129 -9.93 -14.88 2.26
CA ARG A 129 -10.92 -15.94 2.58
C ARG A 129 -11.92 -16.14 1.44
N VAL A 130 -12.29 -15.06 0.76
CA VAL A 130 -13.27 -15.07 -0.34
C VAL A 130 -12.64 -15.46 -1.67
N LEU A 131 -11.34 -15.19 -1.86
CA LEU A 131 -10.61 -15.51 -3.08
C LEU A 131 -10.67 -17.01 -3.40
N LYS A 132 -11.35 -17.33 -4.51
CA LYS A 132 -11.32 -18.63 -5.16
C LYS A 132 -10.62 -18.47 -6.49
N CYS A 133 -9.41 -19.03 -6.61
CA CYS A 133 -8.60 -18.95 -7.84
C CYS A 133 -9.30 -19.54 -9.08
N TRP A 134 -10.33 -20.34 -8.87
CA TRP A 134 -11.14 -20.96 -9.92
C TRP A 134 -12.48 -20.23 -10.18
N ASP A 135 -12.82 -19.21 -9.39
CA ASP A 135 -14.04 -18.40 -9.53
C ASP A 135 -13.90 -17.06 -8.77
N THR A 136 -13.51 -16.00 -9.47
CA THR A 136 -13.14 -14.71 -8.86
C THR A 136 -14.32 -13.82 -8.51
N ARG A 137 -15.54 -14.11 -8.98
CA ARG A 137 -16.71 -13.21 -8.84
C ARG A 137 -16.90 -12.64 -7.44
N ALA A 138 -16.77 -13.48 -6.42
CA ALA A 138 -17.01 -13.05 -5.04
C ALA A 138 -15.98 -12.05 -4.48
N ILE A 139 -14.73 -12.10 -4.95
CA ILE A 139 -13.70 -11.11 -4.55
C ILE A 139 -13.78 -9.87 -5.45
N GLU A 140 -14.22 -10.00 -6.69
CA GLU A 140 -14.51 -8.87 -7.57
C GLU A 140 -15.62 -7.98 -6.98
N ASP A 141 -16.68 -8.59 -6.43
CA ASP A 141 -17.77 -7.89 -5.73
C ASP A 141 -17.28 -7.11 -4.49
N LEU A 142 -16.12 -7.46 -3.93
CA LEU A 142 -15.55 -6.75 -2.79
C LEU A 142 -14.76 -5.50 -3.20
N PHE A 143 -14.37 -5.36 -4.47
CA PHE A 143 -13.47 -4.30 -4.91
C PHE A 143 -14.01 -2.90 -4.56
N LEU A 144 -13.24 -2.16 -3.75
CA LEU A 144 -13.58 -0.83 -3.21
C LEU A 144 -14.91 -0.74 -2.42
N SER A 145 -15.46 -1.89 -2.01
CA SER A 145 -16.64 -1.95 -1.13
C SER A 145 -16.22 -2.06 0.34
N ASP A 146 -16.98 -1.47 1.27
CA ASP A 146 -16.84 -1.62 2.73
C ASP A 146 -15.39 -1.60 3.29
N LEU A 147 -14.54 -0.75 2.71
CA LEU A 147 -13.13 -0.66 3.07
C LEU A 147 -12.94 -0.21 4.52
N LEU A 148 -11.92 -0.77 5.16
CA LEU A 148 -11.44 -0.32 6.46
C LEU A 148 -10.59 0.94 6.27
N THR A 149 -10.90 1.97 7.06
CA THR A 149 -10.15 3.23 7.11
C THR A 149 -9.53 3.44 8.49
N ARG A 150 -8.56 4.35 8.60
CA ARG A 150 -7.95 4.77 9.87
C ARG A 150 -9.01 5.31 10.84
N LYS A 151 -10.09 5.92 10.34
CA LYS A 151 -11.22 6.41 11.14
C LYS A 151 -12.02 5.30 11.82
N ASP A 152 -12.06 4.10 11.23
CA ASP A 152 -12.72 2.94 11.85
C ASP A 152 -11.88 2.34 13.00
N LEU A 153 -10.58 2.65 13.04
CA LEU A 153 -9.60 2.09 13.97
C LEU A 153 -9.25 3.04 15.12
N MET A 154 -9.22 4.34 14.86
CA MET A 154 -8.80 5.35 15.83
C MET A 154 -10.00 6.04 16.48
N PRO A 155 -10.03 6.18 17.83
CA PRO A 155 -11.02 7.01 18.49
C PRO A 155 -10.95 8.45 17.97
N HIS A 156 -12.12 9.04 17.68
CA HIS A 156 -12.23 10.46 17.37
C HIS A 156 -11.60 11.30 18.48
N SER A 157 -10.87 12.36 18.09
CA SER A 157 -10.18 13.27 19.01
C SER A 157 -9.05 12.64 19.86
N SER A 158 -8.52 11.49 19.44
CA SER A 158 -7.24 11.02 19.96
C SER A 158 -6.08 11.84 19.38
N LEU A 159 -5.00 12.00 20.14
CA LEU A 159 -3.77 12.69 19.68
C LEU A 159 -3.27 12.15 18.35
N LEU A 160 -3.40 10.83 18.14
CA LEU A 160 -3.01 10.18 16.90
C LEU A 160 -3.94 10.54 15.73
N SER A 161 -5.25 10.64 15.96
CA SER A 161 -6.20 11.14 14.95
C SER A 161 -5.86 12.58 14.55
N GLU A 162 -5.57 13.45 15.52
CA GLU A 162 -5.18 14.84 15.25
C GLU A 162 -3.87 14.92 14.46
N LEU A 163 -2.89 14.07 14.79
CA LEU A 163 -1.61 14.01 14.07
C LEU A 163 -1.80 13.55 12.63
N ILE A 164 -2.67 12.55 12.40
CA ILE A 164 -3.04 12.08 11.07
C ILE A 164 -3.72 13.19 10.28
N GLU A 165 -4.69 13.89 10.86
CA GLU A 165 -5.40 14.99 10.20
C GLU A 165 -4.44 16.12 9.79
N LYS A 166 -3.53 16.53 10.69
CA LYS A 166 -2.49 17.53 10.37
C LYS A 166 -1.54 17.07 9.26
N TYR A 167 -1.21 15.77 9.23
CA TYR A 167 -0.40 15.21 8.15
C TYR A 167 -1.14 15.31 6.81
N GLU A 168 -2.44 14.98 6.77
CA GLU A 168 -3.24 15.13 5.55
C GLU A 168 -3.33 16.58 5.06
N GLU A 169 -3.46 17.53 5.98
CA GLU A 169 -3.48 18.97 5.66
C GLU A 169 -2.15 19.47 5.10
N SER A 170 -1.03 18.95 5.61
CA SER A 170 0.33 19.37 5.23
C SER A 170 0.80 18.71 3.93
N PHE A 171 0.38 17.47 3.66
CA PHE A 171 0.79 16.69 2.49
C PHE A 171 -0.40 16.21 1.64
N PRO A 172 -1.28 17.10 1.17
CA PRO A 172 -2.52 16.71 0.52
C PRO A 172 -2.25 16.13 -0.89
N VAL A 173 -2.87 14.99 -1.18
CA VAL A 173 -2.58 14.20 -2.41
C VAL A 173 -2.91 14.98 -3.69
N ASN A 174 -3.98 15.77 -3.68
CA ASN A 174 -4.37 16.60 -4.82
C ASN A 174 -3.29 17.65 -5.17
N PHE A 175 -2.62 18.22 -4.17
CA PHE A 175 -1.52 19.16 -4.39
C PHE A 175 -0.31 18.47 -5.02
N ILE A 176 0.06 17.29 -4.50
CA ILE A 176 1.14 16.46 -5.06
C ILE A 176 0.85 16.12 -6.53
N ARG A 177 -0.38 15.67 -6.82
CA ARG A 177 -0.85 15.39 -8.19
C ARG A 177 -0.69 16.61 -9.10
N ASN A 178 -1.20 17.76 -8.67
CA ASN A 178 -1.17 18.98 -9.48
C ASN A 178 0.28 19.41 -9.81
N MET A 179 1.20 19.29 -8.85
CA MET A 179 2.61 19.60 -9.10
C MET A 179 3.24 18.61 -10.10
N CYS A 180 2.88 17.33 -10.05
CA CYS A 180 3.34 16.34 -11.03
C CYS A 180 2.76 16.59 -12.44
N THR A 181 1.50 17.01 -12.56
CA THR A 181 0.88 17.28 -13.88
C THR A 181 1.38 18.57 -14.53
N LEU A 182 1.74 19.57 -13.73
CA LEU A 182 2.24 20.86 -14.24
C LEU A 182 3.74 20.85 -14.56
N SER A 183 4.47 19.83 -14.09
CA SER A 183 5.90 19.73 -14.36
C SER A 183 6.16 19.41 -15.83
N GLU A 184 6.94 20.25 -16.52
CA GLU A 184 7.45 19.95 -17.84
C GLU A 184 8.33 18.68 -17.79
N ARG A 185 8.22 17.83 -18.82
CA ARG A 185 8.88 16.51 -18.87
C ARG A 185 10.35 16.60 -18.45
N GLY A 186 10.66 15.97 -17.32
CA GLY A 186 12.03 15.75 -16.84
C GLY A 186 12.50 16.67 -15.71
N THR A 187 11.76 17.74 -15.38
CA THR A 187 12.13 18.63 -14.27
C THR A 187 11.21 18.41 -13.08
N VAL A 188 11.76 17.91 -11.97
CA VAL A 188 11.01 17.91 -10.69
C VAL A 188 10.92 19.37 -10.21
N PRO A 189 9.70 19.92 -10.01
CA PRO A 189 9.55 21.25 -9.44
C PRO A 189 10.28 21.36 -8.11
N GLU A 190 10.90 22.50 -7.83
CA GLU A 190 11.65 22.68 -6.59
C GLU A 190 10.74 22.56 -5.37
N GLU A 191 9.49 23.01 -5.51
CA GLU A 191 8.41 22.87 -4.54
C GLU A 191 8.09 21.41 -4.23
N LEU A 192 8.10 20.53 -5.25
CA LEU A 192 7.87 19.10 -5.02
C LEU A 192 9.05 18.44 -4.29
N ARG A 193 10.29 18.81 -4.61
CA ARG A 193 11.47 18.36 -3.85
C ARG A 193 11.43 18.84 -2.41
N ALA A 194 11.04 20.10 -2.17
CA ALA A 194 10.90 20.64 -0.83
C ALA A 194 9.83 19.88 -0.03
N LEU A 195 8.69 19.58 -0.65
CA LEU A 195 7.61 18.81 -0.03
C LEU A 195 8.03 17.36 0.29
N GLU A 196 8.77 16.71 -0.62
CA GLU A 196 9.34 15.37 -0.38
C GLU A 196 10.32 15.36 0.81
N GLN A 197 11.16 16.39 0.93
CA GLN A 197 12.09 16.53 2.04
C GLN A 197 11.38 16.83 3.37
N GLU A 198 10.33 17.65 3.34
CA GLU A 198 9.54 17.98 4.52
C GLU A 198 8.77 16.77 5.04
N ASP A 199 8.17 15.97 4.16
CA ASP A 199 7.54 14.68 4.51
C ASP A 199 8.54 13.74 5.18
N MET A 200 9.75 13.61 4.61
CA MET A 200 10.78 12.75 5.18
C MET A 200 11.22 13.21 6.57
N ARG A 201 11.40 14.53 6.76
CA ARG A 201 11.73 15.12 8.07
C ARG A 201 10.63 14.89 9.09
N PHE A 202 9.37 15.09 8.69
CA PHE A 202 8.22 14.82 9.54
C PHE A 202 8.21 13.36 10.01
N ARG A 203 8.30 12.41 9.07
CA ARG A 203 8.30 10.96 9.38
C ARG A 203 9.45 10.58 10.30
N SER A 204 10.64 11.12 10.06
CA SER A 204 11.83 10.88 10.89
C SER A 204 11.65 11.40 12.31
N ALA A 205 11.10 12.62 12.45
CA ALA A 205 10.82 13.22 13.75
C ALA A 205 9.76 12.42 14.53
N VAL A 206 8.73 11.89 13.86
CA VAL A 206 7.73 11.01 14.49
C VAL A 206 8.35 9.69 14.94
N CYS A 207 9.16 9.04 14.08
CA CYS A 207 9.88 7.82 14.42
C CYS A 207 10.76 8.01 15.66
N GLU A 208 11.54 9.10 15.70
CA GLU A 208 12.40 9.43 16.84
C GLU A 208 11.59 9.72 18.12
N SER A 209 10.53 10.51 18.00
CA SER A 209 9.74 10.95 19.16
C SER A 209 8.89 9.84 19.77
N LEU A 210 8.38 8.92 18.95
CA LEU A 210 7.46 7.85 19.37
C LEU A 210 8.14 6.47 19.47
N GLY A 211 9.40 6.34 19.05
CA GLY A 211 10.12 5.07 19.05
C GLY A 211 9.53 4.04 18.07
N VAL A 212 8.95 4.50 16.96
CA VAL A 212 8.34 3.66 15.93
C VAL A 212 9.20 3.61 14.67
N ASP A 213 9.08 2.53 13.89
CA ASP A 213 9.78 2.38 12.62
C ASP A 213 9.07 3.11 11.46
N LEU A 214 9.75 3.21 10.31
CA LEU A 214 9.19 3.86 9.12
C LEU A 214 8.04 3.05 8.52
N GLU A 215 8.08 1.73 8.69
CA GLU A 215 7.04 0.80 8.28
C GLU A 215 5.72 1.09 9.01
N THR A 216 5.78 1.39 10.30
CA THR A 216 4.63 1.83 11.10
C THR A 216 4.09 3.17 10.60
N CYS A 217 4.97 4.08 10.15
CA CYS A 217 4.54 5.33 9.52
C CYS A 217 3.79 5.11 8.19
N LEU A 218 3.99 4.00 7.48
CA LEU A 218 3.22 3.68 6.25
C LEU A 218 1.74 3.40 6.57
N PHE A 219 1.45 2.86 7.75
CA PHE A 219 0.08 2.69 8.21
C PHE A 219 -0.53 4.05 8.59
N PHE A 220 0.14 4.82 9.45
CA PHE A 220 -0.46 6.05 9.98
C PHE A 220 -0.50 7.21 9.00
N PHE A 221 0.51 7.37 8.14
CA PHE A 221 0.65 8.52 7.24
C PHE A 221 0.57 8.13 5.76
N GLY A 222 0.28 6.85 5.48
CA GLY A 222 0.29 6.32 4.12
C GLY A 222 1.67 6.34 3.49
N ARG A 223 1.70 6.24 2.16
CA ARG A 223 2.94 6.23 1.38
C ARG A 223 3.62 7.60 1.42
N PRO A 224 4.97 7.65 1.42
CA PRO A 224 5.70 8.92 1.41
C PRO A 224 5.40 9.71 0.14
N VAL A 225 5.52 11.04 0.23
CA VAL A 225 5.25 11.98 -0.88
C VAL A 225 6.03 11.58 -2.13
N SER A 226 7.27 11.13 -1.99
CA SER A 226 8.12 10.68 -3.10
C SER A 226 7.54 9.47 -3.85
N ALA A 227 6.96 8.51 -3.14
CA ALA A 227 6.33 7.34 -3.76
C ALA A 227 5.02 7.72 -4.48
N ILE A 228 4.24 8.62 -3.90
CA ILE A 228 3.01 9.15 -4.51
C ILE A 228 3.35 9.96 -5.77
N ALA A 229 4.36 10.83 -5.70
CA ALA A 229 4.83 11.63 -6.82
C ALA A 229 5.38 10.75 -7.95
N ALA A 230 6.16 9.71 -7.63
CA ALA A 230 6.66 8.75 -8.60
C ALA A 230 5.52 8.02 -9.33
N ALA A 231 4.45 7.66 -8.61
CA ALA A 231 3.26 7.05 -9.21
C ALA A 231 2.57 7.98 -10.22
N PHE A 232 2.36 9.26 -9.87
CA PHE A 232 1.76 10.23 -10.81
C PHE A 232 2.61 10.49 -12.05
N LYS A 233 3.95 10.56 -11.89
CA LYS A 233 4.89 10.75 -13.00
C LYS A 233 5.00 9.53 -13.93
N ALA A 234 4.58 8.35 -13.47
CA ALA A 234 4.64 7.11 -14.24
C ALA A 234 3.43 6.91 -15.18
N ILE A 235 2.36 7.70 -15.03
CA ILE A 235 1.20 7.66 -15.91
C ILE A 235 1.52 8.40 -17.23
N PRO A 236 1.28 7.79 -18.41
CA PRO A 236 1.35 8.50 -19.68
C PRO A 236 0.26 9.58 -19.80
N ASP A 237 0.58 10.73 -20.39
CA ASP A 237 -0.32 11.90 -20.56
C ASP A 237 -1.73 11.58 -21.13
N SER A 238 -1.91 10.43 -21.78
CA SER A 238 -3.18 9.96 -22.37
C SER A 238 -4.18 9.35 -21.37
N VAL A 239 -3.84 9.25 -20.09
CA VAL A 239 -4.67 8.60 -19.05
C VAL A 239 -4.91 9.51 -17.83
N HIS A 240 -4.75 10.83 -17.98
CA HIS A 240 -5.20 11.75 -16.94
C HIS A 240 -6.73 11.87 -16.99
N PRO A 241 -7.46 11.45 -15.93
CA PRO A 241 -8.89 11.70 -15.83
C PRO A 241 -9.21 13.19 -15.67
#